data_AF-A0A5N6V1G2-F1
#
_entry.id   AF-A0A5N6V1G2-F1
#
_cell.length_a   1.000
_cell.length_b   1.000
_cell.length_c   1.000
_cell.angle_alpha   90.00
_cell.angle_beta   90.00
_cell.angle_gamma   90.00
#
_symmetry.space_group_name_H-M   'P 1'
#
loop_
_entity.id
_entity.type
_entity.pdbx_description
1 polymer ?
#
loop_
_entity_poly.entity_id
_entity_poly.type
_entity_poly.pdbx_seq_one_letter_code
_entity_poly.pdbx_strand_id
1 'polypeptide(L)'
;MSAICKSLQIDMCFADYKATIGPRIGQKTPDLVCMTIAGNLRIVGEIKVPWIKEHDIAAALEDVFPCKVSRLFGQIAQYMKLANLRYVFLTTYERTVFSRQVVSNGRWVLQCSEPIKGSTASKDPLMGTSKIEFPYRSASCT
;
A
#
# COMPACT_ATOMS: atom_id res chain seq x y z
N MET A 1 -7.08 4.31 -12.56
CA MET A 1 -7.68 4.74 -11.27
C MET A 1 -8.37 6.11 -11.33
N SER A 2 -8.02 7.03 -12.25
CA SER A 2 -8.60 8.39 -12.29
C SER A 2 -10.10 8.45 -12.58
N ALA A 3 -10.66 7.56 -13.42
CA ALA A 3 -12.08 7.59 -13.78
C ALA A 3 -13.02 7.25 -12.59
N ILE A 4 -12.66 6.24 -11.79
CA ILE A 4 -13.43 5.84 -10.60
C ILE A 4 -13.36 6.93 -9.52
N CYS A 5 -12.17 7.49 -9.27
CA CYS A 5 -12.03 8.58 -8.31
C CYS A 5 -12.85 9.80 -8.75
N LYS A 6 -12.84 10.15 -10.04
CA LYS A 6 -13.70 11.21 -10.60
C LYS A 6 -15.19 10.91 -10.42
N SER A 7 -15.66 9.70 -10.71
CA SER A 7 -17.08 9.35 -10.56
C SER A 7 -17.55 9.37 -9.10
N LEU A 8 -16.66 9.03 -8.17
CA LEU A 8 -16.93 9.06 -6.73
C LEU A 8 -16.62 10.42 -6.08
N GLN A 9 -16.25 11.43 -6.87
CA GLN A 9 -15.85 12.76 -6.39
C GLN A 9 -14.72 12.71 -5.34
N ILE A 10 -13.83 11.72 -5.46
CA ILE A 10 -12.63 11.58 -4.64
C ILE A 10 -11.49 12.33 -5.34
N ASP A 11 -10.94 13.34 -4.67
CA ASP A 11 -9.77 14.09 -5.11
C ASP A 11 -8.50 13.23 -5.03
N MET A 12 -8.34 12.34 -6.01
CA MET A 12 -7.22 11.42 -6.11
C MET A 12 -6.90 11.06 -7.56
N CYS A 13 -5.63 11.15 -7.92
CA CYS A 13 -5.05 10.77 -9.19
C CYS A 13 -3.89 9.80 -8.95
N PHE A 14 -3.77 8.79 -9.80
CA PHE A 14 -2.67 7.83 -9.78
C PHE A 14 -1.60 8.27 -10.78
N ALA A 15 -0.34 8.30 -10.37
CA ALA A 15 0.76 8.80 -11.18
C ALA A 15 2.11 8.21 -10.76
N ASP A 16 3.13 8.49 -11.57
CA ASP A 16 4.53 8.34 -11.18
C ASP A 16 4.89 9.37 -10.10
N TYR A 17 5.81 9.03 -9.19
CA TYR A 17 6.22 9.94 -8.10
C TYR A 17 6.73 11.29 -8.60
N LYS A 18 7.37 11.34 -9.78
CA LYS A 18 7.89 12.57 -10.37
C LYS A 18 6.79 13.56 -10.79
N ALA A 19 5.53 13.13 -10.84
CA ALA A 19 4.40 14.00 -11.08
C ALA A 19 3.96 14.79 -9.83
N THR A 20 4.51 14.49 -8.65
CA THR A 20 4.16 15.19 -7.41
C THR A 20 4.79 16.57 -7.33
N ILE A 21 4.09 17.50 -6.67
CA ILE A 21 4.62 18.84 -6.42
C ILE A 21 5.48 18.77 -5.15
N GLY A 22 6.80 18.67 -5.36
CA GLY A 22 7.86 18.84 -4.37
C GLY A 22 8.44 17.54 -3.77
N PRO A 23 9.67 17.58 -3.24
CA PRO A 23 10.33 16.43 -2.62
C PRO A 23 9.72 16.15 -1.24
N ARG A 24 8.70 15.29 -1.18
CA ARG A 24 7.96 15.02 0.07
C ARG A 24 8.51 13.86 0.90
N ILE A 25 9.53 13.16 0.42
CA ILE A 25 10.07 11.95 1.08
C ILE A 25 11.61 11.96 1.12
N GLY A 26 12.22 13.13 1.34
CA GLY A 26 13.68 13.27 1.33
C GLY A 26 14.30 12.91 -0.03
N GLN A 27 15.42 12.16 -0.03
CA GLN A 27 16.09 11.67 -1.25
C GLN A 27 15.56 10.31 -1.74
N LYS A 28 14.30 9.97 -1.41
CA LYS A 28 13.69 8.70 -1.82
C LYS A 28 12.69 8.92 -2.96
N THR A 29 12.59 7.93 -3.83
CA THR A 29 11.71 7.96 -5.01
C THR A 29 10.92 6.67 -5.04
N PRO A 30 9.69 6.65 -4.50
CA PRO A 30 8.78 5.53 -4.67
C PRO A 30 8.44 5.30 -6.14
N ASP A 31 8.03 4.07 -6.46
CA ASP A 31 7.64 3.71 -7.84
C ASP A 31 6.35 4.40 -8.27
N LEU A 32 5.36 4.47 -7.37
CA LEU A 32 4.02 4.95 -7.66
C LEU A 32 3.50 5.87 -6.56
N VAL A 33 2.56 6.74 -6.93
CA VAL A 33 1.81 7.57 -5.99
C VAL A 33 0.34 7.67 -6.34
N CYS A 34 -0.46 7.89 -5.30
CA CYS A 34 -1.73 8.60 -5.45
C CYS A 34 -1.59 9.99 -4.83
N MET A 35 -2.02 11.01 -5.57
CA MET A 35 -1.95 12.41 -5.18
C MET A 35 -3.28 13.12 -5.42
N THR A 36 -3.49 14.27 -4.77
CA THR A 36 -4.60 15.17 -5.13
C THR A 36 -4.40 15.76 -6.51
N ILE A 37 -5.43 16.35 -7.09
CA ILE A 37 -5.33 17.13 -8.33
C ILE A 37 -4.32 18.28 -8.17
N ALA A 38 -4.24 18.88 -6.97
CA ALA A 38 -3.23 19.87 -6.61
C ALA A 38 -1.80 19.30 -6.39
N GLY A 39 -1.55 18.03 -6.72
CA GLY A 39 -0.22 17.40 -6.62
C GLY A 39 0.26 17.04 -5.21
N ASN A 40 -0.63 17.07 -4.20
CA ASN A 40 -0.29 16.66 -2.83
C ASN A 40 -0.33 15.15 -2.68
N LEU A 41 0.75 14.59 -2.12
CA LEU A 41 0.86 13.15 -1.88
C LEU A 41 -0.20 12.64 -0.88
N ARG A 42 -0.88 11.55 -1.22
CA ARG A 42 -1.90 10.89 -0.38
C ARG A 42 -1.55 9.45 -0.05
N ILE A 43 -1.03 8.71 -1.04
CA ILE A 43 -0.67 7.30 -0.93
C ILE A 43 0.61 7.07 -1.72
N VAL A 44 1.47 6.19 -1.22
CA VAL A 44 2.63 5.68 -1.96
C VAL A 44 2.37 4.25 -2.38
N GLY A 45 2.88 3.88 -3.54
CA GLY A 45 2.92 2.52 -4.04
C GLY A 45 4.35 2.09 -4.32
N GLU A 46 4.69 0.87 -3.92
CA GLU A 46 5.95 0.24 -4.26
C GLU A 46 5.68 -1.02 -5.10
N ILE A 47 6.44 -1.20 -6.17
CA ILE A 47 6.37 -2.34 -7.05
C ILE A 47 7.63 -3.18 -6.84
N LYS A 48 7.43 -4.46 -6.59
CA LYS A 48 8.49 -5.46 -6.52
C LYS A 48 8.30 -6.48 -7.64
N VAL A 49 9.39 -7.14 -8.01
CA VAL A 49 9.37 -8.17 -9.05
C VAL A 49 9.11 -9.55 -8.43
N PRO A 50 8.34 -10.44 -9.08
CA PRO A 50 7.94 -11.73 -8.48
C PRO A 50 9.05 -12.78 -8.48
N TRP A 51 10.08 -12.65 -9.34
CA TRP A 51 11.15 -13.65 -9.47
C TRP A 51 12.24 -13.57 -8.38
N ILE A 52 12.17 -12.59 -7.47
CA ILE A 52 13.04 -12.49 -6.29
C ILE A 52 12.29 -13.11 -5.11
N LYS A 53 12.86 -14.14 -4.47
CA LYS A 53 12.19 -14.88 -3.38
C LYS A 53 11.83 -13.99 -2.20
N GLU A 54 12.67 -13.00 -1.90
CA GLU A 54 12.47 -12.03 -0.82
C GLU A 54 11.30 -11.08 -1.06
N HIS A 55 10.76 -11.03 -2.29
CA HIS A 55 9.60 -10.22 -2.63
C HIS A 55 8.26 -10.94 -2.38
N ASP A 56 8.25 -12.20 -1.96
CA ASP A 56 7.01 -12.91 -1.66
C ASP A 56 6.27 -12.29 -0.46
N ILE A 57 5.22 -11.50 -0.78
CA ILE A 57 4.38 -10.80 0.19
C ILE A 57 3.69 -11.78 1.16
N ALA A 58 3.24 -12.92 0.67
CA ALA A 58 2.50 -13.86 1.51
C ALA A 58 3.42 -14.58 2.48
N ALA A 59 4.57 -15.06 1.97
CA ALA A 59 5.60 -15.64 2.82
C ALA A 59 6.09 -14.62 3.87
N ALA A 60 6.22 -13.34 3.52
CA ALA A 60 6.62 -12.31 4.48
C ALA A 60 5.58 -12.08 5.58
N LEU A 61 4.27 -12.12 5.28
CA LEU A 61 3.20 -11.91 6.26
C LEU A 61 2.89 -13.14 7.12
N GLU A 62 3.20 -14.33 6.64
CA GLU A 62 3.11 -15.58 7.41
C GLU A 62 4.36 -15.85 8.27
N ASP A 63 5.45 -15.12 8.02
CA ASP A 63 6.71 -15.37 8.74
C ASP A 63 6.61 -14.94 10.21
N VAL A 64 7.08 -15.83 11.08
CA VAL A 64 7.25 -15.58 12.51
C VAL A 64 8.49 -14.69 12.74
N PHE A 65 9.43 -14.68 11.79
CA PHE A 65 10.67 -13.92 11.89
C PHE A 65 10.53 -12.49 11.31
N PRO A 66 10.81 -11.44 12.09
CA PRO A 66 10.60 -10.05 11.69
C PRO A 66 11.50 -9.58 10.53
N CYS A 67 12.55 -10.32 10.18
CA CYS A 67 13.52 -9.91 9.16
C CYS A 67 12.92 -9.81 7.76
N LYS A 68 12.05 -10.74 7.34
CA LYS A 68 11.42 -10.68 6.00
C LYS A 68 10.38 -9.56 5.91
N VAL A 69 9.59 -9.39 6.97
CA VAL A 69 8.64 -8.26 7.10
C VAL A 69 9.40 -6.95 7.03
N SER A 70 10.48 -6.78 7.79
CA SER A 70 11.28 -5.55 7.81
C SER A 70 11.90 -5.25 6.44
N ARG A 71 12.39 -6.27 5.73
CA ARG A 71 13.01 -6.08 4.40
C ARG A 71 12.00 -5.64 3.34
N LEU A 72 10.79 -6.17 3.38
CA LEU A 72 9.76 -5.90 2.37
C LEU A 72 8.91 -4.67 2.72
N PHE A 73 8.51 -4.53 3.99
CA PHE A 73 7.64 -3.46 4.47
C PHE A 73 8.42 -2.27 5.06
N GLY A 74 9.70 -2.42 5.41
CA GLY A 74 10.48 -1.34 6.02
C GLY A 74 10.64 -0.13 5.12
N GLN A 75 10.78 -0.35 3.81
CA GLN A 75 10.86 0.74 2.82
C GLN A 75 9.55 1.55 2.79
N ILE A 76 8.40 0.88 2.70
CA ILE A 76 7.10 1.57 2.67
C ILE A 76 6.78 2.21 4.03
N ALA A 77 7.13 1.57 5.15
CA ALA A 77 6.98 2.15 6.49
C ALA A 77 7.85 3.41 6.66
N GLN A 78 9.06 3.42 6.11
CA GLN A 78 9.92 4.60 6.09
C GLN A 78 9.27 5.74 5.30
N TYR A 79 8.67 5.45 4.14
CA TYR A 79 7.95 6.47 3.36
C TYR A 79 6.77 7.04 4.12
N MET A 80 5.98 6.21 4.78
CA MET A 80 4.84 6.65 5.59
C MET A 80 5.27 7.57 6.72
N LYS A 81 6.36 7.22 7.42
CA LYS A 81 6.92 8.05 8.49
C LYS A 81 7.45 9.39 7.98
N LEU A 82 8.25 9.39 6.90
CA LEU A 82 8.88 10.60 6.37
C LEU A 82 7.88 11.57 5.75
N ALA A 83 6.86 11.04 5.07
CA ALA A 83 5.87 11.84 4.36
C ALA A 83 4.56 12.05 5.16
N ASN A 84 4.52 11.59 6.41
CA ASN A 84 3.34 11.59 7.29
C ASN A 84 2.09 11.00 6.60
N LEU A 85 2.26 9.87 5.92
CA LEU A 85 1.18 9.21 5.16
C LEU A 85 0.49 8.16 6.01
N ARG A 86 -0.84 8.13 5.88
CA ARG A 86 -1.67 7.13 6.56
C ARG A 86 -1.78 5.81 5.79
N TYR A 87 -1.62 5.83 4.47
CA TYR A 87 -1.87 4.68 3.60
C TYR A 87 -0.72 4.44 2.63
N VAL A 88 -0.47 3.17 2.31
CA VAL A 88 0.52 2.73 1.33
C VAL A 88 0.06 1.41 0.72
N PHE A 89 0.61 1.03 -0.43
CA PHE A 89 0.45 -0.32 -0.96
C PHE A 89 1.75 -0.85 -1.52
N LEU A 90 1.87 -2.17 -1.53
CA LEU A 90 3.00 -2.91 -2.10
C LEU A 90 2.44 -3.97 -3.05
N THR A 91 3.03 -4.11 -4.24
CA THR A 91 2.60 -5.09 -5.23
C THR A 91 3.76 -5.83 -5.86
N THR A 92 3.58 -7.12 -6.16
CA THR A 92 4.53 -7.95 -6.93
C THR A 92 4.04 -8.27 -8.34
N TYR A 93 3.10 -7.47 -8.88
CA TYR A 93 2.22 -7.82 -10.02
C TYR A 93 1.27 -8.99 -9.73
N GLU A 94 1.75 -10.06 -9.10
CA GLU A 94 0.97 -11.24 -8.75
C GLU A 94 0.07 -11.00 -7.55
N ARG A 95 0.56 -10.25 -6.55
CA ARG A 95 -0.17 -9.95 -5.32
C ARG A 95 -0.01 -8.49 -4.94
N THR A 96 -1.04 -7.92 -4.34
CA THR A 96 -1.04 -6.57 -3.79
C THR A 96 -1.51 -6.60 -2.34
N VAL A 97 -0.80 -5.90 -1.47
CA VAL A 97 -1.21 -5.66 -0.08
C VAL A 97 -1.40 -4.17 0.13
N PHE A 98 -2.51 -3.82 0.79
CA PHE A 98 -2.78 -2.46 1.22
C PHE A 98 -2.45 -2.34 2.70
N SER A 99 -1.73 -1.29 3.08
CA SER A 99 -1.34 -1.07 4.46
C SER A 99 -1.77 0.31 4.95
N ARG A 100 -2.14 0.38 6.23
CA ARG A 100 -2.44 1.63 6.91
C ARG A 100 -1.66 1.74 8.21
N GLN A 101 -1.18 2.93 8.51
CA GLN A 101 -0.51 3.23 9.76
C GLN A 101 -1.56 3.66 10.79
N VAL A 102 -1.55 3.02 11.96
CA VAL A 102 -2.46 3.30 13.07
C VAL A 102 -1.70 3.34 14.39
N VAL A 103 -2.22 4.08 15.36
CA VAL A 103 -1.75 3.98 16.74
C VAL A 103 -2.59 2.93 17.46
N SER A 104 -1.95 1.88 17.95
CA SER A 104 -2.57 0.83 18.76
C SER A 104 -1.77 0.69 20.05
N ASN A 105 -2.44 0.78 21.20
CA ASN A 105 -1.81 0.73 22.52
C ASN A 105 -0.59 1.67 22.66
N GLY A 106 -0.72 2.90 22.15
CA GLY A 106 0.35 3.91 22.19
C GLY A 106 1.54 3.65 21.26
N ARG A 107 1.50 2.59 20.45
CA ARG A 107 2.55 2.26 19.47
C ARG A 107 2.05 2.45 18.05
N TRP A 108 2.94 2.94 17.19
CA TRP A 108 2.69 2.95 15.75
C TRP A 108 2.78 1.54 15.21
N VAL A 109 1.70 1.08 14.58
CA VAL A 109 1.59 -0.26 14.01
C VAL A 109 1.18 -0.12 12.55
N LEU A 110 1.78 -0.96 11.70
CA LEU A 110 1.36 -1.10 10.31
C LEU A 110 0.33 -2.22 10.23
N GLN A 111 -0.91 -1.86 9.89
CA GLN A 111 -1.96 -2.81 9.61
C GLN A 111 -1.97 -3.13 8.11
N CYS A 112 -1.85 -4.41 7.76
CA CYS A 112 -1.80 -4.88 6.37
C CYS A 112 -3.08 -5.67 6.04
N SER A 113 -3.65 -5.45 4.86
CA SER A 113 -4.72 -6.29 4.35
C SER A 113 -4.23 -7.72 4.10
N GLU A 114 -5.16 -8.64 3.89
CA GLU A 114 -4.84 -9.90 3.21
C GLU A 114 -4.26 -9.61 1.81
N PRO A 115 -3.25 -10.37 1.34
CA PRO A 115 -2.74 -10.23 -0.03
C PRO A 115 -3.80 -10.56 -1.08
N ILE A 116 -4.05 -9.63 -2.00
CA ILE A 116 -5.02 -9.76 -3.08
C ILE A 116 -4.29 -10.20 -4.35
N LYS A 117 -4.73 -11.26 -5.02
CA LYS A 117 -4.13 -11.71 -6.29
C LYS A 117 -4.50 -10.79 -7.44
N GLY A 118 -3.54 -10.45 -8.30
CA GLY A 118 -3.71 -9.56 -9.46
C GLY A 118 -4.61 -10.12 -10.57
N SER A 119 -4.87 -11.43 -10.55
CA SER A 119 -5.85 -12.11 -11.40
C SER A 119 -6.82 -12.89 -10.52
N THR A 120 -7.93 -12.25 -10.14
CA THR A 120 -9.13 -12.97 -9.77
C THR A 120 -10.03 -13.02 -10.99
N ALA A 121 -10.34 -14.22 -11.49
CA ALA A 121 -11.51 -14.37 -12.36
C ALA A 121 -12.67 -13.63 -11.69
N SER A 122 -13.36 -12.77 -12.44
CA SER A 122 -14.55 -12.07 -11.93
C SER A 122 -15.48 -13.15 -11.38
N LYS A 123 -15.66 -13.18 -10.05
CA LYS A 123 -16.79 -13.89 -9.48
C LYS A 123 -17.98 -12.97 -9.67
N ASP A 124 -19.07 -13.52 -10.19
CA ASP A 124 -20.29 -12.78 -10.45
C ASP A 124 -20.66 -11.87 -9.28
N PRO A 125 -21.25 -10.69 -9.54
CA PRO A 125 -21.56 -9.74 -8.48
C PRO A 125 -22.52 -10.41 -7.50
N LEU A 126 -22.07 -10.63 -6.27
CA LEU A 126 -22.98 -10.93 -5.17
C LEU A 126 -23.93 -9.74 -5.06
N MET A 127 -25.20 -9.96 -5.42
CA MET A 127 -26.31 -9.05 -5.15
C MET A 127 -26.36 -8.78 -3.65
N GLY A 128 -25.89 -7.61 -3.25
CA GLY A 128 -25.90 -7.18 -1.87
C GLY A 128 -24.88 -6.08 -1.67
N THR A 129 -25.31 -4.96 -1.09
CA THR A 129 -24.51 -3.82 -0.64
C THR A 129 -23.18 -4.25 -0.01
N SER A 130 -22.14 -4.44 -0.82
CA SER A 130 -20.86 -4.94 -0.33
C SER A 130 -20.02 -3.76 0.12
N LYS A 131 -20.06 -3.49 1.42
CA LYS A 131 -18.87 -2.93 2.09
C LYS A 131 -17.77 -3.98 1.88
N ILE A 132 -16.85 -3.73 0.96
CA ILE A 132 -15.65 -4.56 0.82
C ILE A 132 -14.74 -4.18 1.98
N GLU A 133 -14.93 -4.86 3.11
CA GLU A 133 -14.09 -4.71 4.27
C GLU A 133 -12.93 -5.70 4.13
N PHE A 134 -11.73 -5.17 3.87
CA PHE A 134 -10.52 -5.99 3.86
C PHE A 134 -10.12 -6.26 5.31
N PRO A 135 -10.05 -7.52 5.76
CA PRO A 135 -9.52 -7.82 7.08
C PRO A 135 -8.05 -7.39 7.14
N TYR A 136 -7.69 -6.71 8.24
CA TYR A 136 -6.32 -6.23 8.46
C TYR A 136 -5.63 -7.06 9.55
N ARG A 137 -4.38 -7.45 9.32
CA ARG A 137 -3.47 -8.02 10.31
C ARG A 137 -2.49 -6.96 10.81
N SER A 138 -2.14 -7.00 12.10
CA SER A 138 -1.14 -6.10 12.68
C SER A 138 0.27 -6.64 12.47
N ALA A 139 1.13 -5.86 11.82
CA ALA A 139 2.57 -6.10 11.73
C ALA A 139 3.31 -5.08 12.61
N SER A 140 4.05 -5.59 13.61
CA SER A 140 4.90 -4.78 14.48
C SER A 140 6.20 -4.47 13.75
N CYS A 141 6.43 -3.20 13.39
CA CYS A 141 7.72 -2.75 12.87
C CYS A 141 8.59 -2.33 14.06
N THR A 142 9.49 -3.20 14.52
CA THR A 142 10.57 -2.88 15.46
C THR A 142 11.87 -2.65 14.73
#